data_AF-A0A7R9ZNC8-F1
#
_entry.id   AF-A0A7R9ZNC8-F1
#
_cell.length_a   1.000
_cell.length_b   1.000
_cell.length_c   1.000
_cell.angle_alpha   90.00
_cell.angle_beta   90.00
_cell.angle_gamma   90.00
#
_symmetry.space_group_name_H-M   'P 1'
#
loop_
_entity.id
_entity.type
_entity.pdbx_description
1 polymer ?
#
loop_
_entity_poly.entity_id
_entity_poly.type
_entity_poly.pdbx_seq_one_letter_code
_entity_poly.pdbx_strand_id
1 'polypeptide(L)'
;KLHTADFWQTQLDRDPERRIHRSYELFWIWLSKSWWVMEAIRLNIFDSDLFLWSDIGCFRDRRYNNETMILHRDVVPQNEMMQMAHKTPNPPQSETLFNDKYHHKDNFYHSGSQMVAYIETWKMFHRYFLETIDAFLERNMIIVEDQAILQSVCLTYPEICAYIPFKEVPDNNYFGLRYVVHNGGEFKLWRKVG
;
A
#
# COMPACT_ATOMS: atom_id res chain seq x y z
N LYS A 1 3.11 13.53 13.62
CA LYS A 1 2.97 14.95 14.05
C LYS A 1 1.57 15.42 13.65
N LEU A 2 0.93 16.31 14.42
CA LEU A 2 -0.32 16.94 13.98
C LEU A 2 0.01 18.11 13.06
N HIS A 3 -0.59 18.12 11.87
CA HIS A 3 -0.43 19.19 10.89
C HIS A 3 -1.67 20.07 10.83
N THR A 4 -1.49 21.37 10.58
CA THR A 4 -2.59 22.34 10.49
C THR A 4 -3.38 22.16 9.19
N ALA A 5 -4.58 22.74 9.12
CA ALA A 5 -5.35 22.80 7.88
C ALA A 5 -4.57 23.50 6.76
N ASP A 6 -3.85 24.59 7.06
CA ASP A 6 -3.03 25.33 6.08
C ASP A 6 -1.92 24.47 5.46
N PHE A 7 -1.31 23.58 6.26
CA PHE A 7 -0.34 22.63 5.75
C PHE A 7 -0.98 21.69 4.71
N TRP A 8 -2.15 21.15 5.01
CA TRP A 8 -2.85 20.23 4.11
C TRP A 8 -3.40 20.92 2.87
N GLN A 9 -3.87 22.16 3.01
CA GLN A 9 -4.25 22.99 1.86
C GLN A 9 -3.03 23.24 0.96
N THR A 10 -1.86 23.51 1.53
CA THR A 10 -0.61 23.66 0.76
C THR A 10 -0.24 22.38 0.02
N GLN A 11 -0.45 21.20 0.61
CA GLN A 11 -0.27 19.92 -0.08
C GLN A 11 -1.22 19.79 -1.28
N LEU A 12 -2.51 20.09 -1.08
CA LEU A 12 -3.52 20.06 -2.14
C LEU A 12 -3.21 21.04 -3.27
N ASP A 13 -2.72 22.23 -2.95
CA ASP A 13 -2.38 23.23 -3.96
C ASP A 13 -1.23 22.78 -4.87
N ARG A 14 -0.36 21.89 -4.35
CA ARG A 14 0.78 21.28 -5.07
C ARG A 14 0.41 19.98 -5.79
N ASP A 15 -0.77 19.43 -5.55
CA ASP A 15 -1.21 18.17 -6.14
C ASP A 15 -1.47 18.32 -7.66
N PRO A 16 -0.73 17.60 -8.53
CA PRO A 16 -0.98 17.60 -9.97
C PRO A 16 -2.40 17.17 -10.35
N GLU A 17 -3.05 16.38 -9.49
CA GLU A 17 -4.40 15.85 -9.67
C GLU A 17 -5.46 16.57 -8.82
N ARG A 18 -5.18 17.76 -8.26
CA ARG A 18 -6.10 18.54 -7.39
C ARG A 18 -7.52 18.74 -7.93
N ARG A 19 -7.71 18.69 -9.26
CA ARG A 19 -9.04 18.78 -9.89
C ARG A 19 -9.89 17.54 -9.62
N ILE A 20 -9.25 16.39 -9.47
CA ILE A 20 -9.83 15.09 -9.14
C ILE A 20 -9.85 14.95 -7.61
N HIS A 21 -8.74 15.24 -6.94
CA HIS A 21 -8.60 15.21 -5.49
C HIS A 21 -9.11 16.51 -4.88
N ARG A 22 -10.44 16.71 -4.89
CA ARG A 22 -11.08 18.00 -4.58
C ARG A 22 -10.89 18.52 -3.14
N SER A 23 -10.27 17.75 -2.25
CA SER A 23 -10.18 18.01 -0.82
C SER A 23 -8.97 17.30 -0.23
N TYR A 24 -8.22 17.97 0.66
CA TYR A 24 -7.06 17.36 1.33
C TYR A 24 -7.47 16.28 2.36
N GLU A 25 -8.73 16.27 2.79
CA GLU A 25 -9.30 15.25 3.66
C GLU A 25 -9.22 13.86 3.02
N LEU A 26 -9.17 13.78 1.68
CA LEU A 26 -8.89 12.55 0.97
C LEU A 26 -7.49 12.01 1.30
N PHE A 27 -6.50 12.90 1.44
CA PHE A 27 -5.15 12.52 1.82
C PHE A 27 -5.11 11.98 3.25
N TRP A 28 -5.93 12.53 4.16
CA TRP A 28 -6.05 11.99 5.52
C TRP A 28 -6.51 10.54 5.50
N ILE A 29 -7.47 10.21 4.64
CA ILE A 29 -7.95 8.83 4.48
C ILE A 29 -6.82 7.94 3.95
N TRP A 30 -6.16 8.35 2.88
CA TRP A 30 -5.10 7.55 2.26
C TRP A 30 -3.88 7.34 3.17
N LEU A 31 -3.46 8.37 3.89
CA LEU A 31 -2.33 8.29 4.81
C LEU A 31 -2.67 7.58 6.13
N SER A 32 -3.95 7.34 6.42
CA SER A 32 -4.39 6.64 7.63
C SER A 32 -4.52 5.12 7.47
N LYS A 33 -4.30 4.57 6.26
CA LYS A 33 -4.47 3.13 5.98
C LYS A 33 -3.73 2.22 6.97
N SER A 34 -2.44 2.45 7.15
CA SER A 34 -1.63 1.66 8.08
C SER A 34 -2.00 1.92 9.55
N TRP A 35 -2.53 3.10 9.87
CA TRP A 35 -3.01 3.40 11.23
C TRP A 35 -4.30 2.64 11.57
N TRP A 36 -5.27 2.57 10.66
CA TRP A 36 -6.47 1.73 10.83
C TRP A 36 -6.14 0.24 10.96
N VAL A 37 -5.20 -0.21 10.13
CA VAL A 37 -4.23 -1.30 10.40
C VAL A 37 -4.01 -1.63 11.87
N MET A 38 -3.22 -0.75 12.48
CA MET A 38 -2.75 -0.85 13.85
C MET A 38 -3.86 -0.77 14.88
N GLU A 39 -4.92 0.00 14.65
CA GLU A 39 -6.07 0.03 15.56
C GLU A 39 -6.83 -1.30 15.57
N ALA A 40 -7.00 -1.95 14.40
CA ALA A 40 -7.60 -3.28 14.34
C ALA A 40 -6.73 -4.33 15.06
N ILE A 41 -5.41 -4.26 14.88
CA ILE A 41 -4.44 -5.10 15.60
C ILE A 41 -4.48 -4.84 17.11
N ARG A 42 -4.61 -3.57 17.54
CA ARG A 42 -4.67 -3.20 18.96
C ARG A 42 -5.92 -3.76 19.63
N LEU A 43 -7.06 -3.75 18.94
CA LEU A 43 -8.31 -4.29 19.46
C LEU A 43 -8.35 -5.83 19.42
N ASN A 44 -7.78 -6.43 18.38
CA ASN A 44 -7.70 -7.86 18.10
C ASN A 44 -8.92 -8.69 18.55
N ILE A 45 -10.13 -8.24 18.18
CA ILE A 45 -11.40 -8.81 18.68
C ILE A 45 -11.52 -10.32 18.39
N PHE A 46 -10.85 -10.80 17.36
CA PHE A 46 -10.93 -12.18 16.87
C PHE A 46 -9.67 -13.01 17.14
N ASP A 47 -8.75 -12.54 17.98
CA ASP A 47 -7.47 -13.21 18.28
C ASP A 47 -6.72 -13.63 17.00
N SER A 48 -6.68 -12.73 16.03
CA SER A 48 -6.07 -12.92 14.72
C SER A 48 -4.58 -12.57 14.76
N ASP A 49 -3.79 -13.20 13.90
CA ASP A 49 -2.36 -12.94 13.71
C ASP A 49 -2.02 -12.38 12.31
N LEU A 50 -3.00 -12.38 11.42
CA LEU A 50 -2.92 -11.90 10.04
C LEU A 50 -3.98 -10.80 9.82
N PHE A 51 -3.56 -9.69 9.22
CA PHE A 51 -4.43 -8.54 8.97
C PHE A 51 -4.28 -8.06 7.53
N LEU A 52 -5.37 -7.52 6.98
CA LEU A 52 -5.43 -7.02 5.63
C LEU A 52 -6.09 -5.63 5.63
N TRP A 53 -5.46 -4.67 4.97
CA TRP A 53 -6.12 -3.48 4.48
C TRP A 53 -6.79 -3.76 3.13
N SER A 54 -8.02 -3.29 2.93
CA SER A 54 -8.71 -3.36 1.64
C SER A 54 -9.53 -2.11 1.39
N ASP A 55 -9.26 -1.42 0.27
CA ASP A 55 -10.12 -0.34 -0.20
C ASP A 55 -11.51 -0.89 -0.54
N ILE A 56 -12.57 -0.13 -0.25
CA ILE A 56 -13.96 -0.52 -0.55
C ILE A 56 -14.19 -0.75 -2.06
N GLY A 57 -13.36 -0.13 -2.90
CA GLY A 57 -13.36 -0.35 -4.36
C GLY A 57 -13.10 -1.80 -4.78
N CYS A 58 -12.50 -2.60 -3.89
CA CYS A 58 -12.25 -4.02 -4.11
C CYS A 58 -13.54 -4.87 -4.10
N PHE A 59 -14.71 -4.32 -3.76
CA PHE A 59 -15.96 -5.09 -3.63
C PHE A 59 -17.16 -4.40 -4.28
N ARG A 60 -16.96 -3.79 -5.44
CA ARG A 60 -18.03 -3.10 -6.19
C ARG A 60 -18.98 -4.04 -6.93
N ASP A 61 -18.56 -5.26 -7.21
CA ASP A 61 -19.39 -6.29 -7.83
C ASP A 61 -19.78 -7.37 -6.83
N ARG A 62 -20.72 -8.23 -7.21
CA ARG A 62 -21.32 -9.24 -6.33
C ARG A 62 -20.49 -10.51 -6.15
N ARG A 63 -19.30 -10.61 -6.77
CA ARG A 63 -18.50 -11.85 -6.83
C ARG A 63 -18.16 -12.41 -5.45
N TYR A 64 -17.92 -11.53 -4.48
CA TYR A 64 -17.49 -11.91 -3.12
C TYR A 64 -18.58 -11.70 -2.06
N ASN A 65 -19.84 -11.56 -2.47
CA ASN A 65 -20.93 -11.38 -1.52
C ASN A 65 -21.12 -12.64 -0.67
N ASN A 66 -21.11 -12.47 0.66
CA ASN A 66 -21.20 -13.56 1.66
C ASN A 66 -20.01 -14.53 1.66
N GLU A 67 -18.92 -14.17 1.01
CA GLU A 67 -17.71 -15.00 0.99
C GLU A 67 -16.74 -14.62 2.11
N THR A 68 -15.95 -15.61 2.53
CA THR A 68 -14.80 -15.35 3.41
C THR A 68 -13.65 -14.77 2.59
N MET A 69 -13.10 -13.64 3.02
CA MET A 69 -12.09 -12.94 2.23
C MET A 69 -10.73 -13.68 2.21
N ILE A 70 -10.25 -14.13 3.36
CA ILE A 70 -8.95 -14.78 3.50
C ILE A 70 -9.19 -16.27 3.75
N LEU A 71 -9.00 -17.09 2.72
CA LEU A 71 -9.09 -18.56 2.80
C LEU A 71 -7.71 -19.21 2.75
N HIS A 72 -6.77 -18.58 2.05
CA HIS A 72 -5.42 -19.08 1.84
C HIS A 72 -4.40 -18.14 2.50
N ARG A 73 -4.21 -18.31 3.81
CA ARG A 73 -3.20 -17.55 4.57
C ARG A 73 -1.76 -18.02 4.30
N ASP A 74 -1.61 -19.22 3.76
CA ASP A 74 -0.35 -19.87 3.42
C ASP A 74 0.39 -19.18 2.27
N VAL A 75 -0.32 -18.45 1.40
CA VAL A 75 0.30 -17.66 0.33
C VAL A 75 0.92 -16.35 0.83
N VAL A 76 0.61 -15.92 2.06
CA VAL A 76 1.17 -14.71 2.68
C VAL A 76 2.52 -15.05 3.31
N PRO A 77 3.64 -14.43 2.90
CA PRO A 77 4.93 -14.63 3.54
C PRO A 77 4.91 -14.18 5.00
N GLN A 78 5.60 -14.92 5.87
CA GLN A 78 5.54 -14.69 7.32
C GLN A 78 6.12 -13.33 7.75
N ASN A 79 7.16 -12.86 7.06
CA ASN A 79 7.93 -11.66 7.45
C ASN A 79 7.85 -10.52 6.43
N GLU A 80 6.91 -10.57 5.47
CA GLU A 80 6.83 -9.59 4.38
C GLU A 80 5.40 -9.10 4.18
N MET A 81 5.27 -7.82 3.86
CA MET A 81 4.04 -7.17 3.46
C MET A 81 3.76 -7.55 2.01
N MET A 82 2.74 -8.39 1.80
CA MET A 82 2.35 -8.82 0.47
C MET A 82 1.38 -7.81 -0.15
N GLN A 83 1.71 -7.38 -1.37
CA GLN A 83 1.03 -6.29 -2.08
C GLN A 83 0.94 -6.60 -3.58
N MET A 84 0.10 -5.88 -4.32
CA MET A 84 -0.01 -6.02 -5.78
C MET A 84 0.90 -5.05 -6.51
N ALA A 85 1.64 -5.56 -7.51
CA ALA A 85 2.27 -4.74 -8.51
C ALA A 85 1.31 -4.57 -9.70
N HIS A 86 0.76 -3.37 -9.92
CA HIS A 86 -0.22 -3.12 -10.99
C HIS A 86 0.41 -3.09 -12.40
N LYS A 87 1.74 -3.11 -12.48
CA LYS A 87 2.58 -3.23 -13.67
C LYS A 87 3.81 -4.07 -13.35
N THR A 88 4.62 -4.39 -14.36
CA THR A 88 5.91 -5.04 -14.16
C THR A 88 6.81 -4.13 -13.30
N PRO A 89 7.30 -4.59 -12.13
CA PRO A 89 8.18 -3.77 -11.30
C PRO A 89 9.45 -3.35 -12.03
N ASN A 90 9.78 -2.06 -11.97
CA ASN A 90 10.97 -1.44 -12.54
C ASN A 90 11.44 -0.30 -11.63
N PRO A 91 11.91 -0.61 -10.41
CA PRO A 91 12.25 0.41 -9.42
C PRO A 91 13.36 1.35 -9.94
N PRO A 92 13.39 2.63 -9.51
CA PRO A 92 14.51 3.51 -9.80
C PRO A 92 15.80 2.92 -9.20
N GLN A 93 16.92 3.04 -9.93
CA GLN A 93 18.17 2.35 -9.55
C GLN A 93 18.85 2.97 -8.32
N SER A 94 18.76 4.29 -8.16
CA SER A 94 19.50 5.04 -7.12
C SER A 94 18.61 5.75 -6.10
N GLU A 95 17.29 5.62 -6.21
CA GLU A 95 16.34 6.36 -5.37
C GLU A 95 15.61 5.43 -4.41
N THR A 96 15.66 5.78 -3.12
CA THR A 96 14.90 5.10 -2.06
C THR A 96 13.57 5.78 -1.76
N LEU A 97 13.44 7.08 -2.05
CA LEU A 97 12.19 7.83 -2.00
C LEU A 97 11.77 8.22 -3.40
N PHE A 98 10.54 7.91 -3.77
CA PHE A 98 10.00 8.15 -5.11
C PHE A 98 8.57 8.67 -5.01
N ASN A 99 8.32 9.87 -5.54
CA ASN A 99 6.97 10.44 -5.64
C ASN A 99 6.65 11.02 -7.01
N ASP A 100 7.52 10.82 -8.01
CA ASP A 100 7.33 11.36 -9.35
C ASP A 100 6.73 10.32 -10.30
N LYS A 101 5.53 9.81 -9.95
CA LYS A 101 4.81 8.88 -10.82
C LYS A 101 4.33 9.52 -12.12
N TYR A 102 4.33 10.85 -12.24
CA TYR A 102 3.78 11.55 -13.40
C TYR A 102 4.80 11.71 -14.53
N HIS A 103 6.06 11.98 -14.21
CA HIS A 103 7.15 12.05 -15.19
C HIS A 103 7.85 10.71 -15.37
N HIS A 104 7.92 9.87 -14.32
CA HIS A 104 8.59 8.57 -14.33
C HIS A 104 7.61 7.39 -14.17
N LYS A 105 6.56 7.35 -15.01
CA LYS A 105 5.47 6.37 -14.96
C LYS A 105 5.91 4.91 -15.01
N ASP A 106 7.03 4.63 -15.67
CA ASP A 106 7.56 3.28 -15.81
C ASP A 106 8.24 2.79 -14.54
N ASN A 107 8.62 3.71 -13.64
CA ASN A 107 9.21 3.38 -12.34
C ASN A 107 8.17 3.15 -11.24
N PHE A 108 6.89 3.37 -11.55
CA PHE A 108 5.79 3.25 -10.62
C PHE A 108 4.97 1.99 -10.88
N TYR A 109 4.93 1.09 -9.89
CA TYR A 109 4.30 -0.23 -10.01
C TYR A 109 3.40 -0.56 -8.82
N HIS A 110 3.36 0.27 -7.78
CA HIS A 110 2.58 0.00 -6.57
C HIS A 110 1.07 0.20 -6.77
N SER A 111 0.22 -0.75 -6.35
CA SER A 111 -1.24 -0.60 -6.46
C SER A 111 -1.90 0.21 -5.32
N GLY A 112 -1.47 0.01 -4.06
CA GLY A 112 -2.02 0.69 -2.87
C GLY A 112 -3.43 0.32 -2.43
N SER A 113 -4.15 -0.54 -3.17
CA SER A 113 -5.55 -0.85 -2.87
C SER A 113 -5.72 -1.86 -1.73
N GLN A 114 -4.76 -2.77 -1.58
CA GLN A 114 -4.77 -3.87 -0.63
C GLN A 114 -3.36 -4.23 -0.17
N MET A 115 -3.23 -4.56 1.11
CA MET A 115 -1.97 -4.92 1.75
C MET A 115 -2.27 -5.97 2.82
N VAL A 116 -1.53 -7.08 2.85
CA VAL A 116 -1.73 -8.17 3.83
C VAL A 116 -0.41 -8.58 4.45
N ALA A 117 -0.42 -8.74 5.77
CA ALA A 117 0.73 -9.23 6.51
C ALA A 117 0.36 -9.73 7.90
N TYR A 118 1.32 -10.39 8.53
CA TYR A 118 1.27 -10.75 9.95
C TYR A 118 1.49 -9.52 10.84
N ILE A 119 1.06 -9.61 12.11
CA ILE A 119 1.12 -8.51 13.09
C ILE A 119 2.50 -7.84 13.14
N GLU A 120 3.58 -8.62 13.28
CA GLU A 120 4.93 -8.05 13.44
C GLU A 120 5.39 -7.30 12.19
N THR A 121 5.05 -7.82 11.01
CA THR A 121 5.29 -7.14 9.74
C THR A 121 4.46 -5.87 9.61
N TRP A 122 3.19 -5.86 10.04
CA TRP A 122 2.38 -4.64 10.08
C TRP A 122 2.97 -3.56 11.00
N LYS A 123 3.46 -3.95 12.18
CA LYS A 123 4.14 -3.03 13.11
C LYS A 123 5.38 -2.41 12.49
N MET A 124 6.23 -3.24 11.86
CA MET A 124 7.43 -2.76 11.17
C MET A 124 7.06 -1.83 10.01
N PHE A 125 6.12 -2.26 9.16
CA PHE A 125 5.67 -1.49 8.01
C PHE A 125 5.07 -0.14 8.43
N HIS A 126 4.21 -0.10 9.47
CA HIS A 126 3.63 1.14 9.96
C HIS A 126 4.70 2.12 10.45
N ARG A 127 5.70 1.64 11.20
CA ARG A 127 6.83 2.47 11.63
C ARG A 127 7.57 3.05 10.41
N TYR A 128 7.95 2.22 9.44
CA TYR A 128 8.65 2.67 8.23
C TYR A 128 7.80 3.59 7.35
N PHE A 129 6.48 3.40 7.33
CA PHE A 129 5.55 4.29 6.65
C PHE A 129 5.56 5.69 7.26
N LEU A 130 5.54 5.81 8.59
CA LEU A 130 5.64 7.10 9.28
C LEU A 130 7.00 7.76 9.06
N GLU A 131 8.10 6.99 9.14
CA GLU A 131 9.45 7.48 8.85
C GLU A 131 9.57 7.99 7.40
N THR A 132 8.93 7.29 6.46
CA THR A 132 8.92 7.70 5.04
C THR A 132 8.14 9.00 4.84
N ILE A 133 7.02 9.19 5.55
CA ILE A 133 6.30 10.48 5.54
C ILE A 133 7.20 11.60 6.06
N ASP A 134 7.86 11.40 7.21
CA ASP A 134 8.77 12.41 7.77
C ASP A 134 9.90 12.74 6.77
N ALA A 135 10.51 11.72 6.15
CA ALA A 135 11.57 11.89 5.16
C ALA A 135 11.09 12.62 3.88
N PHE A 136 9.86 12.37 3.44
CA PHE A 136 9.24 13.13 2.35
C PHE A 136 9.14 14.61 2.71
N LEU A 137 8.62 14.93 3.90
CA LEU A 137 8.43 16.31 4.33
C LEU A 137 9.76 17.04 4.53
N GLU A 138 10.78 16.38 5.07
CA GLU A 138 12.14 16.93 5.21
C GLU A 138 12.78 17.28 3.87
N ARG A 139 12.43 16.55 2.79
CA ARG A 139 12.88 16.82 1.42
C ARG A 139 11.92 17.71 0.63
N ASN A 140 10.93 18.31 1.29
CA ASN A 140 9.88 19.11 0.66
C ASN A 140 9.14 18.36 -0.47
N MET A 141 8.94 17.04 -0.32
CA MET A 141 8.15 16.21 -1.21
C MET A 141 6.66 16.32 -0.85
N ILE A 142 5.77 16.13 -1.84
CA ILE A 142 4.32 16.10 -1.61
C ILE A 142 3.87 14.75 -1.04
N ILE A 143 2.90 14.76 -0.13
CA ILE A 143 2.28 13.59 0.50
C ILE A 143 0.77 13.50 0.19
N VAL A 144 0.42 13.75 -1.07
CA VAL A 144 -0.97 13.86 -1.54
C VAL A 144 -1.58 12.51 -1.96
N GLU A 145 -0.78 11.44 -1.95
CA GLU A 145 -1.23 10.08 -2.21
C GLU A 145 -0.42 9.08 -1.38
N ASP A 146 -1.02 7.95 -1.04
CA ASP A 146 -0.38 6.87 -0.30
C ASP A 146 0.53 6.01 -1.17
N GLN A 147 0.17 5.75 -2.44
CA GLN A 147 0.91 4.82 -3.28
C GLN A 147 2.40 5.18 -3.45
N ALA A 148 2.74 6.48 -3.55
CA ALA A 148 4.12 6.96 -3.61
C ALA A 148 4.90 6.65 -2.32
N ILE A 149 4.26 6.85 -1.17
CA ILE A 149 4.84 6.57 0.15
C ILE A 149 4.99 5.07 0.34
N LEU A 150 3.97 4.28 0.02
CA LEU A 150 3.99 2.82 0.10
C LEU A 150 5.09 2.23 -0.79
N GLN A 151 5.25 2.73 -2.02
CA GLN A 151 6.34 2.32 -2.89
C GLN A 151 7.69 2.69 -2.26
N SER A 152 7.83 3.89 -1.71
CA SER A 152 9.08 4.37 -1.08
C SER A 152 9.46 3.59 0.16
N VAL A 153 8.49 3.11 0.96
CA VAL A 153 8.75 2.16 2.05
C VAL A 153 9.43 0.91 1.50
N CYS A 154 8.89 0.32 0.43
CA CYS A 154 9.45 -0.90 -0.17
C CYS A 154 10.74 -0.67 -0.99
N LEU A 155 11.02 0.56 -1.43
CA LEU A 155 12.30 0.90 -2.03
C LEU A 155 13.38 1.05 -0.96
N THR A 156 13.03 1.62 0.20
CA THR A 156 13.94 1.87 1.33
C THR A 156 14.19 0.61 2.16
N TYR A 157 13.15 -0.19 2.39
CA TYR A 157 13.15 -1.40 3.23
C TYR A 157 12.64 -2.60 2.41
N PRO A 158 13.39 -3.03 1.39
CA PRO A 158 12.93 -4.05 0.44
C PRO A 158 12.71 -5.42 1.09
N GLU A 159 13.38 -5.72 2.20
CA GLU A 159 13.31 -6.99 2.92
C GLU A 159 11.94 -7.25 3.57
N ILE A 160 11.12 -6.23 3.74
CA ILE A 160 9.77 -6.37 4.31
C ILE A 160 8.66 -6.32 3.25
N CYS A 161 8.98 -6.34 1.96
CA CYS A 161 7.99 -6.19 0.90
C CYS A 161 8.07 -7.31 -0.14
N ALA A 162 6.91 -7.91 -0.41
CA ALA A 162 6.73 -8.86 -1.50
C ALA A 162 5.60 -8.41 -2.43
N TYR A 163 5.84 -8.47 -3.73
CA TYR A 163 4.85 -8.10 -4.74
C TYR A 163 4.36 -9.32 -5.51
N ILE A 164 3.05 -9.47 -5.60
CA ILE A 164 2.41 -10.35 -6.57
C ILE A 164 2.45 -9.66 -7.94
N PRO A 165 3.06 -10.26 -8.97
CA PRO A 165 3.01 -9.72 -10.32
C PRO A 165 1.60 -9.82 -10.89
N PHE A 166 1.00 -8.70 -11.35
CA PHE A 166 -0.39 -8.72 -11.86
C PHE A 166 -0.64 -9.74 -12.98
N LYS A 167 0.38 -10.10 -13.77
CA LYS A 167 0.26 -11.08 -14.87
C LYS A 167 -0.07 -12.49 -14.39
N GLU A 168 0.22 -12.80 -13.14
CA GLU A 168 -0.04 -14.11 -12.53
C GLU A 168 -1.44 -14.20 -11.91
N VAL A 169 -2.19 -13.08 -11.86
CA VAL A 169 -3.50 -13.01 -11.19
C VAL A 169 -4.60 -12.79 -12.22
N PRO A 170 -5.58 -13.71 -12.36
CA PRO A 170 -6.72 -13.54 -13.26
C PRO A 170 -7.79 -12.61 -12.66
N ASP A 171 -7.38 -11.41 -12.24
CA ASP A 171 -8.24 -10.35 -11.73
C ASP A 171 -7.66 -8.98 -12.12
N ASN A 172 -8.31 -7.90 -11.69
CA ASN A 172 -7.85 -6.55 -11.92
C ASN A 172 -6.47 -6.31 -11.28
N ASN A 173 -5.57 -5.66 -12.02
CA ASN A 173 -4.20 -5.37 -11.59
C ASN A 173 -4.08 -4.45 -10.37
N TYR A 174 -5.13 -3.67 -10.05
CA TYR A 174 -5.20 -2.95 -8.78
C TYR A 174 -5.77 -3.82 -7.67
N PHE A 175 -6.83 -4.58 -7.90
CA PHE A 175 -7.58 -5.27 -6.83
C PHE A 175 -7.29 -6.78 -6.73
N GLY A 176 -6.24 -7.27 -7.38
CA GLY A 176 -5.98 -8.71 -7.49
C GLY A 176 -5.58 -9.40 -6.20
N LEU A 177 -5.19 -8.67 -5.14
CA LEU A 177 -4.76 -9.31 -3.90
C LEU A 177 -5.91 -10.09 -3.25
N ARG A 178 -7.15 -9.58 -3.34
CA ARG A 178 -8.35 -10.30 -2.90
C ARG A 178 -8.48 -11.67 -3.58
N TYR A 179 -8.13 -11.77 -4.86
CA TYR A 179 -8.17 -13.03 -5.59
C TYR A 179 -7.14 -14.01 -5.02
N VAL A 180 -5.91 -13.53 -4.79
CA VAL A 180 -4.80 -14.33 -4.27
C VAL A 180 -5.14 -14.93 -2.90
N VAL A 181 -5.58 -14.11 -1.95
CA VAL A 181 -5.87 -14.60 -0.58
C VAL A 181 -7.17 -15.41 -0.49
N HIS A 182 -8.05 -15.30 -1.48
CA HIS A 182 -9.30 -16.06 -1.54
C HIS A 182 -9.17 -17.39 -2.29
N ASN A 183 -8.37 -17.47 -3.36
CA ASN A 183 -8.25 -18.67 -4.20
C ASN A 183 -6.94 -19.44 -4.00
N GLY A 184 -5.96 -18.83 -3.34
CA GLY A 184 -4.63 -19.42 -3.16
C GLY A 184 -3.86 -19.52 -4.48
N GLY A 185 -2.81 -20.35 -4.49
CA GLY A 185 -1.96 -20.62 -5.64
C GLY A 185 -0.46 -20.48 -5.36
N GLU A 186 0.35 -20.90 -6.33
CA GLU A 186 1.80 -20.73 -6.29
C GLU A 186 2.18 -19.50 -7.12
N PHE A 187 2.59 -18.42 -6.44
CA PHE A 187 2.96 -17.16 -7.08
C PHE A 187 4.45 -16.90 -6.96
N LYS A 188 5.07 -16.44 -8.05
CA LYS A 188 6.47 -16.02 -8.02
C LYS A 188 6.55 -14.56 -7.56
N LEU A 189 6.59 -14.39 -6.23
CA LEU A 189 6.71 -13.08 -5.61
C LEU A 189 7.96 -12.33 -6.10
N TRP A 190 7.75 -11.10 -6.56
CA TRP A 190 8.83 -10.17 -6.86
C TRP A 190 9.27 -9.44 -5.60
N ARG A 191 10.59 -9.34 -5.43
CA ARG A 191 11.24 -8.60 -4.33
C ARG A 191 12.31 -7.71 -4.95
N LYS A 192 12.44 -6.48 -4.46
CA LYS A 192 13.58 -5.65 -4.83
C LYS A 192 14.83 -6.26 -4.17
N VAL A 193 15.89 -6.45 -4.94
CA VAL A 193 17.19 -6.84 -4.38
C VAL A 193 17.82 -5.60 -3.75
N GLY A 194 18.37 -5.77 -2.54
CA GLY A 194 19.09 -4.74 -1.79
C GLY A 194 20.27 -4.18 -2.58
#